data_AF-A0A078RAM3-F1
#
_entry.id   AF-A0A078RAM3-F1
#
_cell.length_a   1.000
_cell.length_b   1.000
_cell.length_c   1.000
_cell.angle_alpha   90.00
_cell.angle_beta   90.00
_cell.angle_gamma   90.00
#
_symmetry.space_group_name_H-M   'P 1'
#
loop_
_entity.id
_entity.type
_entity.pdbx_description
1 polymer ?
#
loop_
_entity_poly.entity_id
_entity_poly.type
_entity_poly.pdbx_seq_one_letter_code
_entity_poly.pdbx_strand_id
1 'polypeptide(L)'
;MSSRFVNPFTDLGFKIIFGQPASKDLLIILLNELLSGEHHIEDLTFLDKEDRSENIHDKGIIYDLYCRTSTGEYIIVEMQNRWHSHFLDRTL
;
A
#
# COMPACT_ATOMS: atom_id res chain seq x y z
N MET A 1 -1.54 -3.19 27.97
CA MET A 1 -0.12 -2.76 27.90
C MET A 1 0.05 -2.01 26.59
N SER A 2 0.34 -0.71 26.63
CA SER A 2 0.59 0.09 25.42
C SER A 2 1.91 -0.37 24.79
N SER A 3 1.87 -0.89 23.57
CA SER A 3 3.08 -1.27 22.84
C SER A 3 3.88 0.00 22.53
N ARG A 4 5.12 0.08 23.05
CA ARG A 4 6.02 1.24 22.88
C ARG A 4 6.43 1.49 21.42
N PHE A 5 6.24 0.51 20.54
CA PHE A 5 6.64 0.55 19.14
C PHE A 5 5.53 0.02 18.24
N VAL A 6 5.47 0.56 17.02
CA VAL A 6 4.55 0.14 15.96
C VAL A 6 5.33 -0.71 14.97
N ASN A 7 4.83 -1.90 14.63
CA ASN A 7 5.43 -2.75 13.61
C ASN A 7 4.88 -2.39 12.22
N PRO A 8 5.68 -1.76 11.32
CA PRO A 8 5.21 -1.33 10.00
C PRO A 8 4.86 -2.51 9.08
N PHE A 9 5.30 -3.73 9.38
CA PHE A 9 4.99 -4.93 8.61
C PHE A 9 3.62 -5.55 8.96
N THR A 10 2.87 -4.95 9.89
CA THR A 10 1.50 -5.37 10.19
C THR A 10 0.51 -4.43 9.52
N ASP A 11 -0.66 -4.95 9.11
CA ASP A 11 -1.75 -4.12 8.56
C ASP A 11 -2.03 -2.92 9.46
N LEU A 12 -2.25 -3.17 10.75
CA LEU A 12 -2.51 -2.13 11.75
C LEU A 12 -1.36 -1.13 11.86
N GLY A 13 -0.12 -1.58 11.93
CA GLY A 13 1.02 -0.69 12.08
C GLY A 13 1.28 0.16 10.84
N PHE A 14 1.08 -0.39 9.65
CA PHE A 14 1.15 0.38 8.41
C PHE A 14 0.04 1.44 8.34
N LYS A 15 -1.22 1.07 8.69
CA LYS A 15 -2.36 2.01 8.82
C LYS A 15 -2.04 3.17 9.76
N ILE A 16 -1.42 2.86 10.90
CA ILE A 16 -1.04 3.88 11.90
C ILE A 16 -0.01 4.86 11.35
N ILE A 17 0.99 4.35 10.60
CA ILE A 17 2.12 5.16 10.11
C ILE A 17 1.76 5.92 8.83
N PHE A 18 1.03 5.30 7.90
CA PHE A 18 0.80 5.81 6.54
C PHE A 18 -0.67 6.03 6.18
N GLY A 19 -1.62 5.45 6.93
CA GLY A 19 -3.06 5.52 6.63
C GLY A 19 -3.75 6.83 7.04
N GLN A 20 -3.00 7.83 7.47
CA GLN A 20 -3.55 9.13 7.86
C GLN A 20 -3.28 10.19 6.77
N PRO A 21 -4.16 11.19 6.59
CA PRO A 21 -3.90 12.27 5.62
C PRO A 21 -2.56 13.00 5.87
N ALA A 22 -2.19 13.19 7.13
CA ALA A 22 -0.93 13.84 7.52
C ALA A 22 0.33 13.03 7.15
N SER A 23 0.19 11.71 6.96
CA SER A 23 1.30 10.84 6.58
C SER A 23 1.37 10.59 5.07
N LYS A 24 0.50 11.22 4.26
CA LYS A 24 0.45 11.03 2.81
C LYS A 24 1.78 11.36 2.13
N ASP A 25 2.41 12.48 2.51
CA ASP A 25 3.70 12.88 1.93
C ASP A 25 4.81 11.88 2.24
N LEU A 26 4.79 11.28 3.44
CA LEU A 26 5.74 10.23 3.82
C LEU A 26 5.55 8.97 2.97
N LEU A 27 4.30 8.62 2.67
CA LEU A 27 4.00 7.49 1.80
C LEU A 27 4.45 7.75 0.36
N ILE A 28 4.26 8.97 -0.15
CA ILE A 28 4.77 9.38 -1.47
C ILE A 28 6.30 9.28 -1.53
N ILE A 29 7.00 9.78 -0.51
CA ILE A 29 8.47 9.67 -0.42
C ILE A 29 8.89 8.21 -0.45
N LEU A 30 8.29 7.36 0.40
CA LEU A 30 8.60 5.93 0.46
C LEU A 30 8.42 5.25 -0.90
N LEU A 31 7.29 5.50 -1.57
CA LEU A 31 7.01 4.88 -2.87
C LEU A 31 7.94 5.37 -3.97
N ASN A 32 8.30 6.65 -3.98
CA ASN A 32 9.26 7.20 -4.95
C ASN A 32 10.67 6.64 -4.76
N GLU A 33 11.10 6.36 -3.53
CA GLU A 33 12.36 5.66 -3.28
C GLU A 33 12.29 4.21 -3.77
N LEU A 34 11.16 3.53 -3.59
CA LEU A 34 10.97 2.15 -4.04
C LEU A 34 10.86 2.01 -5.57
N LEU A 35 10.23 2.98 -6.24
CA LEU A 35 9.97 2.97 -7.69
C LEU A 35 11.01 3.78 -8.48
N SER A 36 12.12 4.13 -7.85
CA SER A 36 13.17 4.95 -8.47
C SER A 36 13.65 4.33 -9.78
N GLY A 37 13.55 5.11 -10.87
CA GLY A 37 13.90 4.68 -12.22
C GLY A 37 12.73 4.09 -13.03
N GLU A 38 11.57 3.87 -12.42
CA GLU A 38 10.36 3.36 -13.09
C GLU A 38 9.25 4.43 -13.14
N HIS A 39 8.76 4.86 -11.97
CA HIS A 39 7.67 5.82 -11.85
C HIS A 39 7.96 6.87 -10.79
N HIS A 40 7.48 8.10 -11.01
CA HIS A 40 7.50 9.16 -10.01
C HIS A 40 6.06 9.56 -9.67
N ILE A 41 5.64 9.32 -8.44
CA ILE A 41 4.31 9.60 -7.90
C ILE A 41 4.25 11.05 -7.39
N GLU A 42 3.26 11.78 -7.86
CA GLU A 42 2.94 13.14 -7.40
C GLU A 42 1.77 13.16 -6.42
N ASP A 43 0.83 12.24 -6.59
CA ASP A 43 -0.39 12.19 -5.78
C ASP A 43 -0.85 10.76 -5.59
N LEU A 44 -1.53 10.50 -4.47
CA LEU A 44 -2.16 9.21 -4.21
C LEU A 44 -3.48 9.37 -3.46
N THR A 45 -4.38 8.44 -3.69
CA THR A 45 -5.65 8.32 -2.97
C THR A 45 -5.79 6.90 -2.43
N PHE A 46 -6.20 6.79 -1.17
CA PHE A 46 -6.54 5.51 -0.58
C PHE A 46 -7.83 5.00 -1.21
N LEU A 47 -7.78 3.81 -1.82
CA LEU A 47 -8.99 3.15 -2.29
C LEU A 47 -9.66 2.49 -1.10
N ASP A 48 -10.90 2.91 -0.82
CA ASP A 48 -11.65 2.40 0.32
C ASP A 48 -12.06 0.95 0.06
N LYS A 49 -11.62 0.03 0.93
CA LYS A 49 -12.10 -1.35 0.92
C LYS A 49 -13.35 -1.47 1.79
N GLU A 50 -14.34 -0.60 1.60
CA GLU A 50 -15.71 -0.90 2.04
C GLU A 50 -16.34 -1.90 1.07
N ASP A 51 -15.82 -3.13 1.06
CA ASP A 51 -16.70 -4.27 0.86
C ASP A 51 -16.28 -5.44 1.76
N ARG A 52 -17.14 -5.61 2.78
CA ARG A 52 -17.11 -6.65 3.80
C ARG A 52 -17.52 -7.99 3.18
N SER A 53 -16.78 -8.47 2.19
CA SER A 53 -16.95 -9.85 1.72
C SER A 53 -16.14 -10.81 2.60
N GLU A 54 -16.86 -11.81 3.09
CA GLU A 54 -16.65 -12.68 4.25
C GLU A 54 -15.42 -13.62 4.22
N ASN A 55 -14.33 -13.25 3.53
CA ASN A 55 -13.12 -14.07 3.41
C ASN A 55 -11.90 -13.38 4.02
N ILE A 56 -11.97 -13.16 5.34
CA ILE A 56 -10.87 -12.60 6.15
C ILE A 56 -9.60 -13.46 6.06
N HIS A 57 -9.72 -14.74 5.71
CA HIS A 57 -8.59 -15.65 5.58
C HIS A 57 -7.83 -15.56 4.25
N ASP A 58 -8.36 -14.85 3.23
CA ASP A 58 -7.80 -14.93 1.86
C ASP A 58 -7.31 -13.60 1.26
N LYS A 59 -7.49 -12.47 1.95
CA LYS A 59 -6.98 -11.19 1.47
C LYS A 59 -5.56 -10.98 1.97
N GLY A 60 -4.59 -11.45 1.19
CA GLY A 60 -3.16 -11.14 1.39
C GLY A 60 -2.75 -9.73 1.00
N ILE A 61 -3.73 -8.94 0.53
CA ILE A 61 -3.56 -7.57 0.03
C ILE A 61 -4.00 -6.61 1.13
N ILE A 62 -3.02 -5.89 1.66
CA ILE A 62 -3.12 -5.05 2.84
C ILE A 62 -3.71 -3.66 2.47
N TYR A 63 -3.28 -3.08 1.34
CA TYR A 63 -3.66 -1.72 0.91
C TYR A 63 -3.60 -1.55 -0.60
N ASP A 64 -4.57 -0.84 -1.17
CA ASP A 64 -4.58 -0.46 -2.58
C ASP A 64 -4.54 1.07 -2.67
N LEU A 65 -3.54 1.60 -3.37
CA LEU A 65 -3.32 3.04 -3.55
C LEU A 65 -3.49 3.37 -5.02
N TYR A 66 -4.39 4.32 -5.31
CA TYR A 66 -4.51 4.89 -6.65
C TYR A 66 -3.55 6.07 -6.78
N CYS A 67 -2.48 5.89 -7.55
CA CYS A 67 -1.39 6.84 -7.65
C CYS A 67 -1.40 7.53 -9.02
N ARG A 68 -1.19 8.85 -9.02
CA ARG A 68 -0.95 9.64 -10.22
C ARG A 68 0.53 9.94 -10.32
N THR A 69 1.11 9.62 -11.47
CA THR A 69 2.53 9.85 -11.76
C THR A 69 2.77 11.20 -12.42
N SER A 70 4.04 11.63 -12.48
CA SER A 70 4.46 12.87 -13.14
C SER A 70 4.30 12.84 -14.67
N THR A 71 4.17 11.66 -15.27
CA THR A 71 3.85 11.48 -16.70
C THR A 71 2.37 11.63 -16.99
N GLY A 72 1.53 11.73 -15.95
CA GLY A 72 0.07 11.76 -16.06
C GLY A 72 -0.58 10.38 -16.07
N GLU A 73 0.19 9.31 -15.94
CA GLU A 73 -0.32 7.93 -15.86
C GLU A 73 -0.88 7.65 -14.47
N TYR A 74 -1.88 6.76 -14.41
CA TYR A 74 -2.43 6.25 -13.17
C TYR A 74 -2.02 4.80 -12.97
N ILE A 75 -1.47 4.50 -11.79
CA ILE A 75 -1.05 3.16 -11.40
C ILE A 75 -1.71 2.78 -10.07
N ILE A 76 -1.98 1.48 -9.90
CA ILE A 76 -2.44 0.92 -8.63
C ILE A 76 -1.22 0.31 -7.94
N VAL A 77 -0.95 0.76 -6.71
CA VAL A 77 0.08 0.16 -5.85
C VAL A 77 -0.61 -0.68 -4.79
N GLU A 78 -0.31 -1.97 -4.78
CA GLU A 78 -0.82 -2.92 -3.79
C GLU A 78 0.25 -3.33 -2.79
N MET A 79 -0.05 -3.21 -1.50
CA MET A 79 0.77 -3.83 -0.45
C MET A 79 0.33 -5.25 -0.19
N GLN A 80 1.27 -6.19 -0.11
CA GLN A 80 0.97 -7.58 0.19
C GLN A 80 1.88 -8.11 1.31
N ASN A 81 1.31 -8.83 2.30
CA ASN A 81 2.07 -9.46 3.39
C ASN A 81 2.17 -10.98 3.26
N ARG A 82 1.71 -11.55 2.14
CA ARG A 82 1.69 -13.00 1.95
C ARG A 82 2.87 -13.44 1.11
N TRP A 83 3.57 -14.46 1.59
CA TRP A 83 4.44 -15.27 0.76
C TRP A 83 3.55 -16.09 -0.18
N HIS A 84 3.66 -15.89 -1.48
CA HIS A 84 2.87 -16.63 -2.47
C HIS A 84 3.83 -17.41 -3.36
N SER A 85 3.70 -18.74 -3.41
CA SER A 85 4.56 -19.62 -4.23
C SER A 85 4.48 -19.31 -5.72
N HIS A 86 3.37 -18.69 -6.15
CA HIS A 86 3.06 -18.28 -7.53
C HIS A 86 3.02 -16.76 -7.67
N PHE A 87 3.99 -16.04 -7.09
CA PHE A 87 4.04 -14.56 -7.19
C PHE A 87 4.10 -14.09 -8.66
N LEU A 88 4.83 -14.81 -9.52
CA LEU A 88 4.95 -14.52 -10.95
C LEU A 88 3.64 -14.74 -11.73
N ASP A 89 2.76 -15.65 -11.31
CA ASP A 89 1.51 -15.93 -12.05
C ASP A 89 0.45 -14.83 -11.85
N ARG A 90 0.71 -13.84 -10.99
CA ARG A 90 -0.16 -12.68 -10.76
C ARG A 90 0.22 -11.45 -11.58
N THR A 91 1.37 -11.45 -12.25
CA THR A 91 1.72 -10.41 -13.22
C THR A 91 1.20 -10.84 -14.59
N LEU A 92 -0.01 -10.38 -14.93
CA LEU A 92 -0.56 -10.49 -16.28
C LEU A 92 0.08 -9.44 -17.20
#